data_AF-A0A965M4F4-F1
#
_entry.id   AF-A0A965M4F4-F1
#
_cell.length_a   1.000
_cell.length_b   1.000
_cell.length_c   1.000
_cell.angle_alpha   90.00
_cell.angle_beta   90.00
_cell.angle_gamma   90.00
#
_symmetry.space_group_name_H-M   'P 1'
#
loop_
_entity.id
_entity.type
_entity.pdbx_description
1 polymer ?
#
loop_
_entity_poly.entity_id
_entity_poly.type
_entity_poly.pdbx_seq_one_letter_code
_entity_poly.pdbx_strand_id
1 'polypeptide(L)'
;AGLDQIHAVNAVISNWYQANPNEAAAYVSSQAPGASRDTMALTLARQIGQEDPAAGLKWAGTVGDPKTQEKAAAGALSDVYRKDPQGALQTLANSSLPKAMQDSVTARLQGSGPWWR
;
A
#
# COMPACT_ATOMS: atom_id res chain seq x y z
N ALA A 1 1.90 20.06 13.91
CA ALA A 1 3.14 19.96 13.12
C ALA A 1 3.32 18.60 12.43
N GLY A 2 2.99 17.45 13.06
CA GLY A 2 3.26 16.13 12.44
C GLY A 2 2.28 15.66 11.35
N LEU A 3 1.03 16.14 11.34
CA LEU A 3 0.01 15.68 10.38
C LEU A 3 0.14 16.38 9.02
N ASP A 4 0.46 17.68 9.00
CA ASP A 4 0.60 18.45 7.75
C ASP A 4 1.76 17.94 6.88
N GLN A 5 2.84 17.50 7.53
CA GLN A 5 4.01 16.94 6.85
C GLN A 5 3.70 15.59 6.19
N ILE A 6 2.91 14.73 6.83
CA ILE A 6 2.49 13.43 6.26
C ILE A 6 1.60 13.66 5.03
N HIS A 7 0.67 14.61 5.12
CA HIS A 7 -0.22 14.93 4.01
C HIS A 7 0.54 15.53 2.82
N ALA A 8 1.52 16.41 3.07
CA ALA A 8 2.37 16.99 2.04
C ALA A 8 3.26 15.94 1.36
N VAL A 9 3.87 15.03 2.14
CA VAL A 9 4.71 13.95 1.59
C VAL A 9 3.89 13.02 0.70
N ASN A 10 2.68 12.65 1.10
CA ASN A 10 1.82 11.79 0.29
C ASN A 10 1.43 12.44 -1.03
N ALA A 11 1.02 13.72 -1.00
CA ALA A 11 0.65 14.46 -2.20
C ALA A 11 1.83 14.58 -3.18
N VAL A 12 3.04 14.86 -2.67
CA VAL A 12 4.26 14.97 -3.49
C VAL A 12 4.62 13.63 -4.12
N ILE A 13 4.62 12.53 -3.35
CA ILE A 13 4.97 11.20 -3.88
C ILE A 13 3.92 10.72 -4.89
N SER A 14 2.63 10.94 -4.63
CA SER A 14 1.58 10.60 -5.59
C SER A 14 1.73 11.38 -6.90
N ASN A 15 1.95 12.70 -6.84
CA ASN A 15 2.12 13.52 -8.04
C ASN A 15 3.40 13.15 -8.80
N TRP A 16 4.50 12.89 -8.09
CA TRP A 16 5.74 12.47 -8.72
C TRP A 16 5.61 11.10 -9.36
N TYR A 17 4.96 10.14 -8.70
CA TYR A 17 4.72 8.82 -9.30
C TYR A 17 3.92 8.93 -10.60
N GLN A 18 2.90 9.79 -10.64
CA GLN A 18 2.10 10.02 -11.85
C GLN A 18 2.93 10.61 -13.00
N ALA A 19 3.91 11.46 -12.70
CA ALA A 19 4.80 12.03 -13.72
C ALA A 19 5.90 11.05 -14.15
N ASN A 20 6.63 10.49 -13.18
CA ASN A 20 7.79 9.61 -13.37
C ASN A 20 7.78 8.46 -12.33
N PRO A 21 7.07 7.35 -12.62
CA PRO A 21 6.94 6.21 -11.70
C PRO A 21 8.29 5.67 -11.21
N ASN A 22 9.25 5.53 -12.12
CA ASN A 22 10.56 4.96 -11.85
C ASN A 22 11.41 5.84 -10.94
N GLU A 23 11.37 7.16 -11.14
CA GLU A 23 12.14 8.10 -10.31
C GLU A 23 11.57 8.21 -8.90
N ALA A 24 10.25 8.27 -8.77
CA ALA A 24 9.58 8.28 -7.47
C ALA A 24 9.89 6.99 -6.68
N ALA A 25 9.81 5.84 -7.34
CA ALA A 25 10.22 4.55 -6.77
C ALA A 25 11.69 4.52 -6.34
N ALA A 26 12.60 5.02 -7.17
CA ALA A 26 14.02 5.10 -6.86
C ALA A 26 14.29 6.00 -5.65
N TYR A 27 13.61 7.14 -5.56
CA TYR A 27 13.73 8.06 -4.44
C TYR A 27 13.28 7.46 -3.12
N VAL A 28 12.12 6.79 -3.07
CA VAL A 28 11.66 6.12 -1.84
C VAL A 28 12.61 5.00 -1.43
N SER A 29 13.17 4.29 -2.42
CA SER A 29 14.17 3.24 -2.17
C SER A 29 15.47 3.78 -1.58
N SER A 30 15.87 5.00 -1.94
CA SER A 30 17.12 5.63 -1.46
C SER A 30 16.99 6.29 -0.08
N GLN A 31 15.76 6.46 0.44
CA GLN A 31 15.57 7.01 1.78
C GLN A 31 16.09 6.06 2.86
N ALA A 32 16.54 6.63 3.98
CA ALA A 32 16.90 5.86 5.15
C ALA A 32 15.67 5.10 5.71
N PRO A 33 15.85 3.86 6.22
CA PRO A 33 14.79 3.15 6.91
C PRO A 33 14.20 3.97 8.05
N GLY A 34 12.87 3.95 8.19
CA GLY A 34 12.15 4.67 9.25
C GLY A 34 10.74 5.07 8.82
N ALA A 35 10.01 5.68 9.76
CA ALA A 35 8.58 6.00 9.59
C ALA A 35 8.27 6.87 8.36
N SER A 36 9.19 7.77 7.98
CA SER A 36 9.02 8.61 6.78
C SER A 36 9.06 7.78 5.49
N ARG A 37 10.06 6.91 5.34
CA ARG A 37 10.17 5.99 4.20
C ARG A 37 8.99 5.03 4.14
N ASP A 38 8.58 4.48 5.29
CA ASP A 38 7.44 3.58 5.40
C ASP A 38 6.13 4.26 4.94
N THR A 39 5.96 5.53 5.27
CA THR A 39 4.81 6.34 4.81
C THR A 39 4.85 6.57 3.30
N MET A 40 6.02 6.85 2.73
CA MET A 40 6.17 7.01 1.28
C MET A 40 5.93 5.68 0.54
N ALA A 41 6.45 4.56 1.06
CA ALA A 41 6.24 3.23 0.52
C ALA A 41 4.77 2.81 0.59
N LEU A 42 4.04 3.17 1.65
CA LEU A 42 2.58 3.01 1.73
C LEU A 42 1.86 3.78 0.61
N THR A 43 2.27 5.02 0.36
CA THR A 43 1.68 5.84 -0.72
C THR A 43 1.94 5.23 -2.09
N LEU A 44 3.17 4.77 -2.35
CA LEU A 44 3.50 4.04 -3.58
C LEU A 44 2.70 2.74 -3.70
N ALA A 45 2.62 1.93 -2.64
CA ALA A 45 1.87 0.68 -2.64
C ALA A 45 0.40 0.90 -3.04
N ARG A 46 -0.23 1.95 -2.49
CA ARG A 46 -1.59 2.34 -2.85
C ARG A 46 -1.69 2.79 -4.31
N GLN A 47 -0.78 3.66 -4.75
CA GLN A 47 -0.85 4.23 -6.10
C GLN A 47 -0.59 3.19 -7.18
N ILE A 48 0.44 2.36 -7.00
CA ILE A 48 0.80 1.26 -7.89
C ILE A 48 -0.31 0.21 -7.89
N GLY A 49 -0.86 -0.11 -6.73
CA GLY A 49 -1.88 -1.15 -6.59
C GLY A 49 -3.18 -0.89 -7.35
N GLN A 50 -3.45 0.36 -7.73
CA GLN A 50 -4.59 0.70 -8.60
C GLN A 50 -4.46 0.10 -10.01
N GLU A 51 -3.23 -0.07 -10.48
CA GLU A 51 -2.91 -0.56 -11.83
C GLU A 51 -2.31 -1.97 -11.78
N ASP A 52 -1.37 -2.19 -10.86
CA ASP A 52 -0.70 -3.47 -10.61
C ASP A 52 -0.73 -3.78 -9.09
N PRO A 53 -1.76 -4.52 -8.64
CA PRO A 53 -1.90 -4.90 -7.23
C PRO A 53 -0.73 -5.75 -6.72
N ALA A 54 -0.11 -6.57 -7.58
CA ALA A 54 1.02 -7.40 -7.20
C ALA A 54 2.27 -6.55 -6.94
N ALA A 55 2.53 -5.56 -7.80
CA ALA A 55 3.60 -4.59 -7.57
C ALA A 55 3.32 -3.70 -6.35
N GLY A 56 2.06 -3.31 -6.12
CA GLY A 56 1.66 -2.59 -4.91
C GLY A 56 1.95 -3.39 -3.63
N LEU A 57 1.66 -4.70 -3.63
CA LEU A 57 1.98 -5.59 -2.50
C LEU A 57 3.49 -5.77 -2.29
N LYS A 58 4.29 -5.75 -3.36
CA LYS A 58 5.76 -5.75 -3.23
C LYS A 58 6.25 -4.50 -2.47
N TRP A 59 5.70 -3.33 -2.80
CA TRP A 59 6.00 -2.09 -2.08
C TRP A 59 5.56 -2.12 -0.62
N ALA A 60 4.37 -2.66 -0.35
CA ALA A 60 3.92 -2.89 1.03
C ALA A 60 4.90 -3.81 1.80
N GLY A 61 5.48 -4.81 1.13
CA GLY A 61 6.50 -5.69 1.68
C GLY A 61 7.80 -4.99 2.10
N THR A 62 8.09 -3.79 1.59
CA THR A 62 9.29 -3.01 1.94
C THR A 62 9.15 -2.19 3.22
N VAL A 63 7.92 -2.06 3.73
CA VAL A 63 7.59 -1.29 4.93
C VAL A 63 8.07 -2.04 6.17
N GLY A 64 8.82 -1.36 7.04
CA GLY A 64 9.37 -1.96 8.26
C GLY A 64 8.37 -2.06 9.41
N ASP A 65 7.53 -1.04 9.62
CA ASP A 65 6.50 -1.04 10.65
C ASP A 65 5.31 -1.96 10.28
N PRO A 66 4.97 -2.98 11.09
CA PRO A 66 3.91 -3.93 10.76
C PRO A 66 2.53 -3.28 10.54
N LYS A 67 2.18 -2.25 11.32
CA LYS A 67 0.88 -1.57 11.16
C LYS A 67 0.82 -0.77 9.87
N THR A 68 1.92 -0.18 9.45
CA THR A 68 2.03 0.57 8.20
C THR A 68 2.08 -0.39 7.01
N GLN A 69 2.74 -1.54 7.15
CA GLN A 69 2.74 -2.61 6.15
C GLN A 69 1.33 -3.14 5.88
N GLU A 70 0.55 -3.41 6.93
CA GLU A 70 -0.85 -3.84 6.81
C GLU A 70 -1.68 -2.78 6.05
N LYS A 71 -1.54 -1.51 6.43
CA LYS A 71 -2.24 -0.40 5.76
C LYS A 71 -1.82 -0.26 4.29
N ALA A 72 -0.55 -0.42 3.98
CA ALA A 72 -0.02 -0.36 2.63
C ALA A 72 -0.57 -1.49 1.76
N ALA A 73 -0.55 -2.73 2.27
CA ALA A 73 -1.05 -3.90 1.56
C ALA A 73 -2.57 -3.82 1.34
N ALA A 74 -3.33 -3.42 2.36
CA ALA A 74 -4.77 -3.17 2.20
C ALA A 74 -5.05 -2.02 1.24
N GLY A 75 -4.24 -0.96 1.26
CA GLY A 75 -4.32 0.16 0.33
C GLY A 75 -4.12 -0.28 -1.12
N ALA A 76 -3.07 -1.07 -1.38
CA ALA A 76 -2.75 -1.63 -2.68
C ALA A 76 -3.89 -2.49 -3.26
N LEU A 77 -4.61 -3.23 -2.40
CA LEU A 77 -5.71 -4.09 -2.82
C LEU A 77 -7.09 -3.42 -2.77
N SER A 78 -7.22 -2.25 -2.15
CA SER A 78 -8.52 -1.68 -1.81
C SER A 78 -9.43 -1.43 -3.01
N ASP A 79 -8.89 -0.93 -4.13
CA ASP A 79 -9.69 -0.63 -5.32
C ASP A 79 -10.03 -1.90 -6.10
N VAL A 80 -9.13 -2.89 -6.14
CA VAL A 80 -9.42 -4.21 -6.73
C VAL A 80 -10.42 -4.97 -5.89
N TYR A 81 -10.28 -4.98 -4.56
CA TYR A 81 -11.20 -5.66 -3.65
C TYR A 81 -12.63 -5.15 -3.77
N ARG A 82 -12.82 -3.85 -4.06
CA ARG A 82 -14.17 -3.29 -4.31
C ARG A 82 -14.80 -3.82 -5.60
N LYS A 83 -14.00 -4.15 -6.62
CA LYS A 83 -14.47 -4.62 -7.94
C LYS A 83 -14.57 -6.14 -8.01
N ASP A 84 -13.55 -6.81 -7.49
CA ASP A 84 -13.38 -8.25 -7.45
C ASP A 84 -12.74 -8.65 -6.10
N PRO A 85 -13.57 -8.89 -5.06
CA PRO A 85 -13.09 -9.32 -3.76
C PRO A 85 -12.30 -10.63 -3.84
N GLN A 86 -12.71 -11.57 -4.69
CA GLN A 86 -12.07 -12.88 -4.79
C GLN A 86 -10.69 -12.75 -5.43
N GLY A 87 -10.59 -12.01 -6.54
CA GLY A 87 -9.31 -11.73 -7.21
C GLY A 87 -8.33 -10.96 -6.33
N ALA A 88 -8.82 -10.00 -5.53
CA ALA A 88 -7.98 -9.29 -4.56
C ALA A 88 -7.42 -10.23 -3.48
N LEU A 89 -8.25 -11.12 -2.93
CA LEU A 89 -7.81 -12.10 -1.93
C LEU A 89 -6.86 -13.16 -2.52
N GLN A 90 -7.07 -13.57 -3.77
CA GLN A 90 -6.12 -14.45 -4.48
C GLN A 90 -4.78 -13.76 -4.70
N THR A 91 -4.80 -12.49 -5.11
CA THR A 91 -3.57 -11.70 -5.30
C THR A 91 -2.80 -11.54 -3.98
N LEU A 92 -3.51 -11.31 -2.87
CA LEU A 92 -2.94 -11.29 -1.54
C LEU A 92 -2.31 -12.63 -1.15
N ALA A 93 -3.02 -13.73 -1.39
CA ALA A 93 -2.55 -15.08 -1.07
C ALA A 93 -1.29 -15.47 -1.88
N ASN A 94 -1.19 -14.98 -3.12
CA ASN A 94 -0.03 -15.18 -4.01
C ASN A 94 1.14 -14.23 -3.73
N SER A 95 0.98 -13.27 -2.81
CA SER A 95 2.05 -12.35 -2.45
C SER A 95 3.09 -13.01 -1.54
N SER A 96 4.28 -12.41 -1.46
CA SER A 96 5.33 -12.85 -0.55
C SER A 96 5.15 -12.36 0.90
N LEU A 97 4.00 -11.74 1.22
CA LEU A 97 3.72 -11.27 2.58
C LEU A 97 3.52 -12.47 3.53
N PRO A 98 3.97 -12.39 4.79
CA PRO A 98 3.75 -13.44 5.77
C PRO A 98 2.26 -13.75 5.97
N LYS A 99 1.93 -15.01 6.27
CA LYS A 99 0.53 -15.45 6.43
C LYS A 99 -0.25 -14.60 7.46
N ALA A 100 0.37 -14.27 8.59
CA ALA A 100 -0.22 -13.39 9.59
C ALA A 100 -0.60 -12.01 9.02
N MET A 101 0.25 -11.44 8.14
CA MET A 101 -0.03 -10.18 7.48
C MET A 101 -1.17 -10.31 6.47
N GLN A 102 -1.22 -11.41 5.71
CA GLN A 102 -2.33 -11.70 4.80
C GLN A 102 -3.67 -11.78 5.55
N ASP A 103 -3.69 -12.43 6.72
CA ASP A 103 -4.90 -12.58 7.52
C ASP A 103 -5.36 -11.23 8.09
N SER A 104 -4.43 -10.39 8.59
CA SER A 104 -4.72 -9.02 9.03
C SER A 104 -5.28 -8.13 7.90
N VAL A 105 -4.66 -8.18 6.72
CA VAL A 105 -5.12 -7.41 5.55
C VAL A 105 -6.51 -7.90 5.10
N THR A 106 -6.75 -9.21 5.11
CA THR A 106 -8.05 -9.80 4.80
C THR A 106 -9.12 -9.31 5.76
N ALA A 107 -8.86 -9.37 7.07
CA ALA A 107 -9.76 -8.87 8.09
C ALA A 107 -10.06 -7.37 7.93
N ARG A 108 -9.05 -6.57 7.57
CA ARG A 108 -9.21 -5.13 7.32
C ARG A 108 -10.06 -4.85 6.08
N LEU A 109 -9.85 -5.57 4.98
CA LEU A 109 -10.64 -5.43 3.75
C LEU A 109 -12.10 -5.86 3.97
N GLN A 110 -12.33 -6.94 4.73
CA GLN A 110 -13.67 -7.43 5.07
C GLN A 110 -14.40 -6.55 6.10
N GLY A 111 -13.68 -6.02 7.09
CA GLY A 111 -14.21 -5.04 8.06
C GLY A 111 -14.51 -3.67 7.45
N SER A 112 -13.98 -3.41 6.25
CA SER A 112 -14.37 -2.28 5.39
C SER A 112 -15.53 -2.63 4.45
N GLY A 113 -16.27 -3.70 4.77
CA GLY A 113 -17.29 -4.31 3.92
C GLY A 113 -18.44 -3.37 3.52
N PRO A 114 -19.20 -3.72 2.46
CA PRO A 114 -20.22 -2.84 1.89
C PRO A 114 -21.27 -2.46 2.93
N TRP A 115 -21.67 -1.19 2.93
CA TRP A 115 -22.65 -0.60 3.86
C TRP A 115 -24.09 -1.12 3.69
N TRP A 116 -24.30 -2.19 2.93
CA TRP A 116 -25.57 -2.92 2.83
C TRP A 116 -25.45 -4.30 3.48
N ARG A 117 -25.55 -4.30 4.81
CA ARG A 117 -26.07 -5.41 5.60
C ARG A 117 -26.92 -4.83 6.71
#